data_AF-A0A4P6TPD1-F1
#
_entry.id   AF-A0A4P6TPD1-F1
#
_cell.length_a   1.000
_cell.length_b   1.000
_cell.length_c   1.000
_cell.angle_alpha   90.00
_cell.angle_beta   90.00
_cell.angle_gamma   90.00
#
_symmetry.space_group_name_H-M   'P 1'
#
loop_
_entity.id
_entity.type
_entity.pdbx_description
1 polymer ?
#
loop_
_entity_poly.entity_id
_entity_poly.type
_entity_poly.pdbx_seq_one_letter_code
_entity_poly.pdbx_strand_id
1 'polypeptide(L)' 'MPPDDDPMPQPPFEVTDDMCCGSGCDPCILDTYYAELRDYRSRLAAWQARHNKDGQ' A
#
# COMPACT_ATOMS: atom_id res chain seq x y z
N MET A 1 23.45 -14.05 -4.17
CA MET A 1 21.99 -14.24 -4.19
C MET A 1 21.46 -12.96 -4.81
N PRO A 2 20.94 -12.97 -6.05
CA PRO A 2 20.22 -11.80 -6.49
C PRO A 2 18.99 -11.73 -5.58
N PRO A 3 18.79 -10.63 -4.83
CA PRO A 3 17.50 -10.44 -4.18
C PRO A 3 16.48 -10.41 -5.31
N ASP A 4 15.39 -11.18 -5.20
CA ASP A 4 14.28 -11.10 -6.14
C ASP A 4 13.99 -9.61 -6.40
N ASP A 5 14.37 -9.11 -7.59
CA ASP A 5 14.58 -7.68 -7.88
C ASP A 5 13.27 -6.86 -7.87
N ASP A 6 12.18 -7.46 -7.41
CA ASP A 6 10.87 -6.85 -7.34
C ASP A 6 9.98 -7.58 -6.30
N PRO A 7 10.22 -7.38 -4.99
CA PRO A 7 9.38 -7.98 -3.96
C PRO A 7 7.97 -7.37 -4.03
N MET A 8 6.95 -8.20 -3.77
CA MET A 8 5.56 -7.75 -3.76
C MET A 8 5.41 -6.57 -2.79
N PRO A 9 4.77 -5.45 -3.21
CA PRO A 9 4.53 -4.35 -2.29
C PRO A 9 3.69 -4.85 -1.11
N GLN A 10 3.94 -4.30 0.07
CA GLN A 10 3.18 -4.62 1.27
C GLN A 10 2.07 -3.61 1.48
N PRO A 11 0.86 -4.05 1.89
CA PRO A 11 -0.23 -3.14 2.19
C PRO A 11 0.14 -2.23 3.37
N PRO A 12 -0.37 -0.98 3.40
CA PRO A 12 -0.24 -0.14 4.58
C PRO A 12 -0.90 -0.81 5.78
N PHE A 13 -0.43 -0.47 6.99
CA PHE A 13 -1.02 -1.00 8.22
C PHE A 13 -2.51 -0.64 8.29
N GLU A 14 -3.34 -1.60 8.69
CA GLU A 14 -4.78 -1.36 8.82
C GLU A 14 -5.02 -0.36 9.95
N VAL A 15 -5.51 0.83 9.57
CA VAL A 15 -5.98 1.83 10.51
C VAL A 15 -7.41 1.46 10.91
N THR A 16 -7.61 1.12 12.17
CA THR A 16 -8.95 0.91 12.71
C THR A 16 -9.59 2.26 13.06
N ASP A 17 -10.92 2.29 13.13
CA ASP A 17 -11.66 3.49 13.54
C ASP A 17 -11.28 3.95 14.97
N ASP A 18 -10.84 3.02 15.83
CA ASP A 18 -10.31 3.35 17.17
C ASP A 18 -9.01 4.18 17.14
N MET A 19 -8.25 4.11 16.04
CA MET A 19 -7.09 4.99 15.82
C MET A 19 -7.51 6.36 15.27
N CYS A 20 -8.73 6.46 14.73
CA CYS A 20 -9.31 7.73 14.35
C CYS A 20 -9.73 8.48 15.61
N CYS A 21 -9.19 9.67 15.76
CA CYS A 21 -9.49 10.59 16.87
C CYS A 21 -10.98 10.99 16.93
N GLY A 22 -11.78 10.72 15.89
CA GLY A 22 -13.24 10.92 15.82
C GLY A 22 -13.72 12.38 15.85
N SER A 23 -12.85 13.33 16.17
CA SER A 23 -13.17 14.77 16.34
C SER A 23 -12.41 15.70 15.38
N GLY A 24 -11.93 15.17 14.23
CA GLY A 24 -11.26 15.99 13.22
C GLY A 24 -9.81 16.35 13.55
N CYS A 25 -9.08 15.43 14.17
CA CYS A 25 -7.65 15.61 14.43
C CYS A 25 -6.89 15.66 13.09
N ASP A 26 -6.05 16.68 12.92
CA ASP A 26 -5.28 16.96 11.70
C ASP A 26 -3.78 16.81 12.02
N PRO A 27 -3.05 15.88 11.36
CA PRO A 27 -3.46 15.05 10.21
C PRO A 27 -4.37 13.87 10.58
N CYS A 28 -5.42 13.68 9.78
CA CYS A 28 -6.32 12.54 9.88
C CYS A 28 -5.58 11.26 9.48
N ILE A 29 -5.53 10.28 10.38
CA ILE A 29 -4.83 9.02 10.14
C ILE A 29 -5.44 8.22 8.97
N LEU A 30 -6.75 8.36 8.75
CA LEU A 30 -7.45 7.75 7.62
C LEU A 30 -7.03 8.39 6.29
N ASP A 31 -6.82 9.69 6.24
CA ASP A 31 -6.37 10.37 5.02
C ASP A 31 -4.97 9.92 4.62
N THR A 32 -4.05 9.83 5.60
CA THR A 32 -2.71 9.26 5.40
C THR A 32 -2.80 7.82 4.92
N TYR A 33 -3.62 6.98 5.56
CA TYR A 33 -3.83 5.60 5.14
C TYR A 33 -4.37 5.49 3.72
N TYR A 34 -5.36 6.30 3.33
CA TYR A 34 -5.91 6.27 1.99
C TYR A 34 -4.90 6.76 0.93
N ALA A 35 -4.04 7.72 1.26
CA ALA A 35 -2.95 8.14 0.39
C ALA A 35 -1.97 6.98 0.15
N GLU A 36 -1.47 6.36 1.22
CA GLU A 36 -0.57 5.21 1.15
C GLU A 36 -1.22 4.00 0.43
N LEU A 37 -2.52 3.77 0.66
CA LEU A 37 -3.26 2.70 0.02
C LEU A 37 -3.37 2.90 -1.50
N ARG A 38 -3.52 4.15 -1.97
CA ARG A 38 -3.54 4.47 -3.40
C ARG A 38 -2.18 4.18 -4.04
N ASP A 39 -1.10 4.57 -3.38
CA ASP A 39 0.26 4.29 -3.86
C ASP A 39 0.56 2.79 -3.85
N TYR A 40 0.17 2.10 -2.79
CA TYR A 40 0.24 0.64 -2.69
C TYR A 40 -0.46 -0.04 -3.87
N ARG A 41 -1.71 0.32 -4.17
CA ARG A 41 -2.49 -0.27 -5.27
C ARG A 41 -1.83 -0.03 -6.63
N SER A 42 -1.26 1.16 -6.84
CA SER A 42 -0.55 1.50 -8.08
C SER A 42 0.73 0.67 -8.24
N ARG A 43 1.50 0.53 -7.16
CA ARG A 43 2.70 -0.32 -7.11
C ARG A 43 2.36 -1.78 -7.31
N LEU A 44 1.27 -2.26 -6.70
CA LEU A 44 0.82 -3.65 -6.81
C LEU A 44 0.40 -3.97 -8.24
N ALA A 45 -0.33 -3.08 -8.92
CA ALA A 45 -0.69 -3.24 -10.32
C ALA A 45 0.55 -3.31 -11.23
N ALA A 46 1.53 -2.43 -11.01
CA ALA A 46 2.78 -2.45 -11.75
C ALA A 46 3.59 -3.74 -11.50
N TRP A 47 3.64 -4.20 -10.25
CA TRP A 47 4.27 -5.46 -9.85
C TRP A 47 3.60 -6.67 -10.51
N GLN A 48 2.27 -6.76 -10.45
CA GLN A 48 1.49 -7.81 -11.12
C GLN A 48 1.71 -7.80 -12.64
N ALA A 49 1.81 -6.63 -13.26
CA ALA A 49 2.05 -6.52 -14.69
C ALA A 49 3.46 -7.00 -15.12
N ARG A 50 4.47 -6.90 -14.24
CA ARG A 50 5.82 -7.44 -14.46
C ARG A 50 5.85 -8.95 -14.23
N HIS A 51 5.33 -9.40 -13.09
CA HIS A 51 5.26 -10.82 -12.74
C HIS A 51 4.39 -11.66 -13.70
N ASN A 52 3.29 -11.11 -14.22
CA ASN A 52 2.50 -11.78 -15.26
C ASN A 52 3.25 -11.95 -16.59
N LYS A 53 4.28 -11.12 -16.86
CA LYS A 53 5.09 -11.20 -18.09
C LYS A 53 6.31 -12.11 -17.93
N ASP A 54 6.84 -12.26 -16.72
CA ASP A 54 7.98 -13.13 -16.42
C ASP A 54 7.60 -14.63 -16.34
N GLY A 55 6.31 -14.96 -16.38
CA GLY A 55 5.79 -16.33 -16.28
C GLY A 55 5.38 -17.01 -17.60
N GLN A 56 5.75 -16.48 -18.78
CA GLN A 56 5.44 -17.09 -20.08
C GLN A 56 6.69 -17.48 -20.88
#